data_AF-A0A5B8VL12-F1
#
_entry.id   AF-A0A5B8VL12-F1
#
_cell.length_a   1.000
_cell.length_b   1.000
_cell.length_c   1.000
_cell.angle_alpha   90.00
_cell.angle_beta   90.00
_cell.angle_gamma   90.00
#
_symmetry.space_group_name_H-M   'P 1'
#
loop_
_entity.id
_entity.type
_entity.pdbx_description
1 polymer ?
#
loop_
_entity_poly.entity_id
_entity_poly.type
_entity_poly.pdbx_seq_one_letter_code
_entity_poly.pdbx_strand_id
1 'polypeptide(L)'
;MKMITSFIKWLQRALGLFLILSLLNSCQKTFDIKPDNVLDASQVYRDVNEADGAIFGIYGQVVGLSEQYVVLNELRGDLMDVTANADKYLVELNQETSSKDNPYADPRPFYKVILNCNDALYNFQLMLRDNRMTQADFDIRYSAVGAIRSWLYLELGIQYGTIPYVTNALTDVDAVKNQANYPRLGFAALLDTLTAFTENLPAKLPFPAGTSLLTTIDGYATDKFFIPIPLLLGDLYLWKGDYTRAATYYHVMMDYSNTLYPAMNSEQFYETYKVAYTANINGANWSNIFVQPYGERYSNYEIMWDLPFADDFAPENPFIKLFYNQTGGYLLKPSQMIINEWDNQIRTDSTPGDYRGAGASYKMVAGQPVVNKFSSNFDPLNPFVKADKWILYRAALLHFHYSECAIHDGRTTLAYGLMNNGIRGAFNPLGLSQTDDVTDYEQSIGAPYDFDARMGDYPSYRAHWYRNTGINTRVSVPNEIIDSAKYYDTTVLPRQFLTASSKDSLEKDMMDDLLHYAAMELAFEGNRWPDLLRIALRREKQKPGSGVTFLQERIGAKFKASGRADLGAMVSSRLADPKNWFLPFNWD
;
A
#
# COMPACT_ATOMS: atom_id res chain seq x y z
N MET A 1 76.36 3.03 -51.05
CA MET A 1 74.99 2.90 -51.61
C MET A 1 74.40 1.47 -51.62
N LYS A 2 75.18 0.40 -51.39
CA LYS A 2 74.66 -0.99 -51.23
C LYS A 2 74.24 -1.37 -49.80
N MET A 3 74.73 -0.70 -48.76
CA MET A 3 74.31 -0.96 -47.36
C MET A 3 72.92 -0.38 -47.02
N ILE A 4 72.57 0.77 -47.59
CA ILE A 4 71.29 1.46 -47.29
C ILE A 4 70.11 0.68 -47.91
N THR A 5 70.31 0.07 -49.07
CA THR A 5 69.29 -0.75 -49.74
C THR A 5 69.08 -2.13 -49.11
N SER A 6 70.06 -2.71 -48.40
CA SER A 6 69.85 -3.95 -47.64
C SER A 6 69.20 -3.69 -46.28
N PHE A 7 69.47 -2.55 -45.65
CA PHE A 7 68.84 -2.15 -44.38
C PHE A 7 67.35 -1.87 -44.56
N ILE A 8 66.94 -1.19 -45.64
CA ILE A 8 65.52 -0.92 -45.93
C ILE A 8 64.74 -2.21 -46.26
N LYS A 9 65.35 -3.16 -46.98
CA LYS A 9 64.74 -4.48 -47.25
C LYS A 9 64.62 -5.35 -46.00
N TRP A 10 65.55 -5.22 -45.06
CA TRP A 10 65.47 -5.88 -43.74
C TRP A 10 64.39 -5.24 -42.87
N LEU A 11 64.28 -3.91 -42.86
CA LEU A 11 63.25 -3.18 -42.14
C LEU A 11 61.84 -3.49 -42.68
N GLN A 12 61.65 -3.58 -44.00
CA GLN A 12 60.38 -3.95 -44.62
C GLN A 12 59.98 -5.41 -44.35
N ARG A 13 60.95 -6.33 -44.28
CA ARG A 13 60.71 -7.73 -43.89
C ARG A 13 60.42 -7.89 -42.39
N ALA A 14 61.08 -7.09 -41.54
CA ALA A 14 60.82 -7.04 -40.11
C ALA A 14 59.47 -6.41 -39.79
N LEU A 15 59.07 -5.33 -40.48
CA LEU A 15 57.74 -4.72 -40.36
C LEU A 15 56.64 -5.68 -40.84
N GLY A 16 56.88 -6.42 -41.93
CA GLY A 16 55.94 -7.43 -42.45
C GLY A 16 55.79 -8.65 -41.53
N LEU A 17 56.87 -9.11 -40.88
CA LEU A 17 56.78 -10.18 -39.88
C LEU A 17 56.11 -9.71 -38.58
N PHE A 18 56.32 -8.46 -38.17
CA PHE A 18 55.70 -7.90 -36.98
C PHE A 18 54.19 -7.66 -37.18
N LEU A 19 53.77 -7.23 -38.39
CA LEU A 19 52.34 -7.08 -38.75
C LEU A 19 51.60 -8.43 -38.83
N ILE A 20 52.27 -9.50 -39.26
CA ILE A 20 51.70 -10.85 -39.37
C ILE A 20 51.66 -11.56 -38.01
N LEU A 21 52.62 -11.31 -37.11
CA LEU A 21 52.54 -11.81 -35.72
C LEU A 21 51.51 -11.06 -34.86
N SER A 22 51.16 -9.81 -35.17
CA SER A 22 50.06 -9.09 -34.51
C SER A 22 48.66 -9.51 -34.98
N LEU A 23 48.55 -10.30 -36.06
CA LEU A 23 47.29 -10.85 -36.57
C LEU A 23 46.96 -12.26 -36.05
N LEU A 24 47.83 -12.86 -35.22
CA LEU A 24 47.64 -14.21 -34.65
C LEU A 24 47.35 -14.24 -33.14
N ASN A 25 47.10 -13.08 -32.50
CA ASN A 25 46.64 -12.99 -31.10
C ASN A 25 45.32 -12.21 -30.93
N SER A 26 44.51 -12.14 -31.99
CA SER A 26 43.16 -11.57 -31.92
C SER A 26 42.17 -12.54 -32.55
N CYS A 27 41.74 -13.54 -31.76
CA CYS A 27 40.47 -14.26 -31.84
C CYS A 27 40.47 -15.44 -30.85
N GLN A 28 40.51 -15.14 -29.55
CA GLN A 28 39.93 -16.01 -28.51
C GLN A 28 39.36 -15.12 -27.39
N LYS A 29 38.26 -14.41 -27.69
CA LYS A 29 37.28 -13.84 -26.75
C LYS A 29 36.14 -13.22 -27.57
N THR A 30 35.50 -14.02 -28.43
CA THR A 30 34.40 -13.53 -29.30
C THR A 30 33.13 -14.35 -29.13
N PHE A 31 33.03 -15.19 -28.10
CA PHE A 31 31.78 -15.85 -27.69
C PHE A 31 31.75 -16.07 -26.18
N ASP A 32 31.92 -15.00 -25.42
CA ASP A 32 31.50 -14.89 -24.01
C ASP A 32 31.27 -13.41 -23.72
N ILE A 33 30.36 -12.80 -24.48
CA ILE A 33 29.69 -11.59 -24.00
C ILE A 33 28.66 -12.11 -23.00
N LYS A 34 29.05 -12.19 -21.72
CA LYS A 34 28.07 -12.28 -20.63
C LYS A 34 27.14 -11.07 -20.81
N PRO A 35 25.81 -11.24 -20.79
CA PRO A 35 24.89 -10.11 -20.94
C PRO A 35 25.25 -9.00 -19.94
N ASP A 36 25.36 -7.76 -20.43
CA ASP A 36 25.86 -6.55 -19.72
C ASP A 36 25.06 -6.14 -18.46
N ASN A 37 24.17 -6.99 -17.94
CA ASN A 37 23.36 -6.73 -16.75
C ASN A 37 23.34 -7.88 -15.73
N VAL A 38 24.19 -8.90 -15.87
CA VAL A 38 24.36 -9.90 -14.81
C VAL A 38 25.72 -9.70 -14.17
N LEU A 39 25.76 -8.85 -13.14
CA LEU A 39 26.87 -8.88 -12.17
C LEU A 39 27.06 -10.34 -11.75
N ASP A 40 28.27 -10.87 -11.93
CA ASP A 40 28.59 -12.24 -11.54
C ASP A 40 28.18 -12.45 -10.08
N ALA A 41 27.43 -13.50 -9.75
CA ALA A 41 26.96 -13.74 -8.38
C ALA A 41 28.11 -13.84 -7.37
N SER A 42 29.34 -14.12 -7.83
CA SER A 42 30.56 -14.06 -7.02
C SER A 42 31.04 -12.64 -6.64
N GLN A 43 30.50 -11.60 -7.28
CA GLN A 43 30.80 -10.18 -7.04
C GLN A 43 29.76 -9.48 -6.16
N VAL A 44 28.55 -10.05 -6.01
CA VAL A 44 27.46 -9.53 -5.17
C VAL A 44 27.49 -10.27 -3.82
N TYR A 45 27.05 -9.63 -2.72
CA TYR A 45 27.00 -10.19 -1.36
C TYR A 45 28.34 -10.42 -0.63
N ARG A 46 29.41 -9.71 -0.99
CA ARG A 46 30.73 -9.89 -0.34
C ARG A 46 30.79 -9.38 1.09
N ASP A 47 30.03 -8.33 1.37
CA ASP A 47 29.94 -7.69 2.68
C ASP A 47 28.56 -7.03 2.87
N VAL A 48 28.38 -6.42 4.04
CA VAL A 48 27.13 -5.77 4.47
C VAL A 48 26.68 -4.65 3.52
N ASN A 49 27.60 -3.91 2.90
CA ASN A 49 27.24 -2.81 1.98
C ASN A 49 26.70 -3.35 0.65
N GLU A 50 27.28 -4.44 0.14
CA GLU A 50 26.76 -5.13 -1.06
C GLU A 50 25.38 -5.74 -0.79
N ALA A 51 25.13 -6.23 0.43
CA ALA A 51 23.80 -6.68 0.85
C ALA A 51 22.79 -5.52 0.88
N ASP A 52 23.18 -4.35 1.37
CA ASP A 52 22.33 -3.14 1.34
C ASP A 52 22.01 -2.73 -0.10
N GLY A 53 23.00 -2.72 -0.99
CA GLY A 53 22.81 -2.46 -2.41
C GLY A 53 21.80 -3.42 -3.07
N ALA A 54 21.85 -4.72 -2.73
CA ALA A 54 20.88 -5.70 -3.21
C ALA A 54 19.46 -5.40 -2.70
N ILE A 55 19.30 -4.98 -1.43
CA ILE A 55 18.01 -4.60 -0.85
C ILE A 55 17.44 -3.37 -1.55
N PHE A 56 18.24 -2.31 -1.72
CA PHE A 56 17.80 -1.11 -2.43
C PHE A 56 17.44 -1.41 -3.88
N GLY A 57 18.19 -2.31 -4.55
CA GLY A 57 17.84 -2.81 -5.88
C GLY A 57 16.48 -3.51 -5.93
N ILE A 58 16.14 -4.32 -4.93
CA ILE A 58 14.82 -4.96 -4.81
C ILE A 58 13.73 -3.90 -4.65
N TYR A 59 13.90 -2.94 -3.73
CA TYR A 59 12.91 -1.88 -3.54
C TYR A 59 12.77 -0.97 -4.77
N GLY A 60 13.85 -0.70 -5.50
CA GLY A 60 13.80 -0.01 -6.79
C GLY A 60 12.95 -0.77 -7.83
N GLN A 61 13.00 -2.10 -7.84
CA GLN A 61 12.11 -2.91 -8.69
C GLN A 61 10.64 -2.87 -8.23
N VAL A 62 10.39 -2.77 -6.91
CA VAL A 62 9.04 -2.58 -6.37
C VAL A 62 8.44 -1.27 -6.87
N VAL A 63 9.20 -0.17 -6.93
CA VAL A 63 8.75 1.09 -7.53
C VAL A 63 8.28 0.88 -8.98
N GLY A 64 8.94 -0.03 -9.72
CA GLY A 64 8.55 -0.43 -11.07
C GLY A 64 7.20 -1.12 -11.19
N LEU A 65 6.61 -1.58 -10.08
CA LEU A 65 5.27 -2.18 -10.03
C LEU A 65 4.16 -1.16 -9.76
N SER A 66 4.50 0.11 -9.49
CA SER A 66 3.55 1.13 -9.04
C SER A 66 2.37 1.35 -9.99
N GLU A 67 2.59 1.39 -11.31
CA GLU A 67 1.53 1.47 -12.32
C GLU A 67 0.59 0.28 -12.23
N GLN A 68 1.15 -0.94 -12.29
CA GLN A 68 0.37 -2.17 -12.27
C GLN A 68 -0.41 -2.32 -10.97
N TYR A 69 0.20 -2.02 -9.83
CA TYR A 69 -0.42 -2.08 -8.51
C TYR A 69 -1.64 -1.17 -8.41
N VAL A 70 -1.50 0.12 -8.72
CA VAL A 70 -2.61 1.08 -8.61
C VAL A 70 -3.72 0.74 -9.60
N VAL A 71 -3.38 0.37 -10.84
CA VAL A 71 -4.38 -0.05 -11.83
C VAL A 71 -5.19 -1.24 -11.33
N LEU A 72 -4.52 -2.30 -10.87
CA LEU A 72 -5.18 -3.52 -10.41
C LEU A 72 -6.02 -3.29 -9.15
N ASN A 73 -5.56 -2.43 -8.24
CA ASN A 73 -6.23 -2.22 -6.96
C ASN A 73 -7.29 -1.10 -6.97
N GLU A 74 -7.33 -0.22 -7.98
CA GLU A 74 -8.32 0.86 -8.07
C GLU A 74 -9.29 0.72 -9.25
N LEU A 75 -8.81 0.33 -10.45
CA LEU A 75 -9.66 0.29 -11.65
C LEU A 75 -10.69 -0.84 -11.62
N ARG A 76 -10.32 -1.97 -10.99
CA ARG A 76 -11.24 -3.07 -10.70
C ARG A 76 -12.29 -2.70 -9.64
N GLY A 77 -11.95 -1.71 -8.80
CA GLY A 77 -12.86 -1.15 -7.80
C GLY A 77 -13.92 -0.22 -8.41
N ASP A 78 -14.61 0.52 -7.56
CA ASP A 78 -15.73 1.42 -7.92
C ASP A 78 -15.33 2.90 -8.03
N LEU A 79 -14.13 3.28 -7.61
CA LEU A 79 -13.71 4.69 -7.50
C LEU A 79 -13.08 5.25 -8.77
N MET A 80 -12.62 4.40 -9.69
CA MET A 80 -11.95 4.81 -10.91
C MET A 80 -12.68 4.28 -12.15
N ASP A 81 -12.59 5.05 -13.25
CA ASP A 81 -13.15 4.70 -14.55
C ASP A 81 -12.15 5.06 -15.67
N VAL A 82 -12.35 4.44 -16.84
CA VAL A 82 -11.51 4.69 -18.02
C VAL A 82 -11.91 5.97 -18.74
N THR A 83 -10.94 6.61 -19.39
CA THR A 83 -11.21 7.71 -20.32
C THR A 83 -11.35 7.21 -21.75
N ALA A 84 -11.60 8.11 -22.70
CA ALA A 84 -11.57 7.79 -24.12
C ALA A 84 -10.15 7.46 -24.65
N ASN A 85 -9.10 7.79 -23.89
CA ASN A 85 -7.70 7.52 -24.27
C ASN A 85 -7.22 6.16 -23.75
N ALA A 86 -7.99 5.51 -22.87
CA ALA A 86 -7.63 4.21 -22.31
C ALA A 86 -7.41 3.18 -23.42
N ASP A 87 -6.36 2.38 -23.29
CA ASP A 87 -6.15 1.25 -24.17
C ASP A 87 -7.19 0.13 -23.91
N LYS A 88 -7.25 -0.83 -24.83
CA LYS A 88 -8.19 -1.95 -24.73
C LYS A 88 -8.02 -2.74 -23.42
N TYR A 89 -6.82 -2.80 -22.85
CA TYR A 89 -6.51 -3.64 -21.69
C TYR A 89 -7.01 -3.02 -20.39
N LEU A 90 -6.93 -1.70 -20.25
CA LEU A 90 -7.58 -0.95 -19.16
C LEU A 90 -9.10 -1.03 -19.27
N VAL A 91 -9.65 -0.94 -20.50
CA VAL A 91 -11.10 -1.11 -20.73
C VAL A 91 -11.57 -2.51 -20.31
N GLU A 92 -10.81 -3.55 -20.67
CA GLU A 92 -11.11 -4.93 -20.28
C GLU A 92 -11.12 -5.12 -18.76
N LEU A 93 -10.11 -4.57 -18.06
CA LEU A 93 -10.01 -4.62 -16.59
C LEU A 93 -11.20 -3.92 -15.94
N ASN A 94 -11.51 -2.71 -16.38
CA ASN A 94 -12.63 -1.93 -15.88
C ASN A 94 -13.97 -2.68 -16.03
N GLN A 95 -14.10 -3.52 -17.05
CA GLN A 95 -15.30 -4.29 -17.37
C GLN A 95 -15.27 -5.73 -16.83
N GLU A 96 -14.29 -6.11 -16.01
CA GLU A 96 -14.10 -7.47 -15.49
C GLU A 96 -14.05 -8.54 -16.60
N THR A 97 -13.40 -8.19 -17.72
CA THR A 97 -13.31 -9.00 -18.95
C THR A 97 -11.88 -9.29 -19.41
N SER A 98 -10.90 -9.07 -18.52
CA SER A 98 -9.46 -9.20 -18.81
C SER A 98 -9.10 -10.40 -19.66
N SER A 99 -8.50 -10.12 -20.82
CA SER A 99 -7.94 -11.12 -21.71
C SER A 99 -6.67 -11.75 -21.13
N LYS A 100 -6.26 -12.90 -21.70
CA LYS A 100 -5.05 -13.62 -21.28
C LYS A 100 -3.75 -12.87 -21.62
N ASP A 101 -3.78 -12.03 -22.65
CA ASP A 101 -2.65 -11.20 -23.10
C ASP A 101 -2.63 -9.81 -22.46
N ASN A 102 -3.51 -9.55 -21.48
CA ASN A 102 -3.60 -8.26 -20.81
C ASN A 102 -2.33 -8.01 -19.96
N PRO A 103 -1.50 -7.00 -20.30
CA PRO A 103 -0.22 -6.78 -19.64
C PRO A 103 -0.38 -6.33 -18.18
N TYR A 104 -1.51 -5.71 -17.82
CA TYR A 104 -1.80 -5.34 -16.44
C TYR A 104 -2.19 -6.56 -15.59
N ALA A 105 -2.72 -7.61 -16.21
CA ALA A 105 -3.04 -8.89 -15.56
C ALA A 105 -1.89 -9.93 -15.65
N ASP A 106 -0.70 -9.51 -16.07
CA ASP A 106 0.48 -10.37 -16.13
C ASP A 106 1.12 -10.49 -14.73
N PRO A 107 1.24 -11.70 -14.14
CA PRO A 107 1.87 -11.87 -12.83
C PRO A 107 3.41 -11.78 -12.87
N ARG A 108 4.05 -11.90 -14.06
CA ARG A 108 5.51 -12.04 -14.19
C ARG A 108 6.32 -10.87 -13.60
N PRO A 109 5.91 -9.58 -13.69
CA PRO A 109 6.61 -8.48 -13.04
C PRO A 109 6.75 -8.67 -11.53
N PHE A 110 5.69 -9.10 -10.83
CA PHE A 110 5.75 -9.39 -9.39
C PHE A 110 6.71 -10.55 -9.09
N TYR A 111 6.66 -11.63 -9.88
CA TYR A 111 7.55 -12.77 -9.67
C TYR A 111 9.02 -12.46 -9.92
N LYS A 112 9.33 -11.57 -10.85
CA LYS A 112 10.70 -11.09 -11.05
C LYS A 112 11.29 -10.52 -9.75
N VAL A 113 10.51 -9.70 -9.04
CA VAL A 113 10.95 -9.13 -7.75
C VAL A 113 11.03 -10.22 -6.67
N ILE A 114 10.06 -11.12 -6.62
CA ILE A 114 10.04 -12.25 -5.67
C ILE A 114 11.30 -13.13 -5.82
N LEU A 115 11.73 -13.40 -7.05
CA LEU A 115 12.91 -14.23 -7.28
C LEU A 115 14.20 -13.52 -6.85
N ASN A 116 14.28 -12.20 -7.02
CA ASN A 116 15.39 -11.41 -6.47
C ASN A 116 15.35 -11.39 -4.93
N CYS A 117 14.16 -11.36 -4.32
CA CYS A 117 14.03 -11.55 -2.88
C CYS A 117 14.55 -12.94 -2.46
N ASN A 118 14.20 -14.00 -3.19
CA ASN A 118 14.66 -15.36 -2.87
C ASN A 118 16.17 -15.49 -2.96
N ASP A 119 16.79 -14.90 -3.99
CA ASP A 119 18.24 -14.85 -4.15
C ASP A 119 18.91 -14.12 -2.98
N ALA A 120 18.43 -12.93 -2.63
CA ALA A 120 18.97 -12.16 -1.50
C ALA A 120 18.85 -12.91 -0.17
N LEU A 121 17.67 -13.48 0.14
CA LEU A 121 17.45 -14.23 1.38
C LEU A 121 18.37 -15.46 1.48
N TYR A 122 18.58 -16.17 0.37
CA TYR A 122 19.52 -17.28 0.31
C TYR A 122 20.96 -16.82 0.55
N ASN A 123 21.40 -15.76 -0.14
CA ASN A 123 22.77 -15.26 0.00
C ASN A 123 23.05 -14.65 1.38
N PHE A 124 22.08 -14.01 2.04
CA PHE A 124 22.24 -13.53 3.41
C PHE A 124 22.53 -14.68 4.39
N GLN A 125 21.90 -15.84 4.20
CA GLN A 125 22.19 -17.02 5.02
C GLN A 125 23.62 -17.51 4.80
N LEU A 126 24.13 -17.48 3.56
CA LEU A 126 25.53 -17.79 3.25
C LEU A 126 26.47 -16.76 3.88
N MET A 127 26.16 -15.47 3.79
CA MET A 127 26.97 -14.41 4.40
C MET A 127 27.09 -14.57 5.92
N LEU A 128 25.98 -14.89 6.59
CA LEU A 128 25.98 -15.18 8.03
C LEU A 128 26.85 -16.40 8.34
N ARG A 129 26.63 -17.52 7.63
CA ARG A 129 27.39 -18.76 7.81
C ARG A 129 28.90 -18.56 7.59
N ASP A 130 29.26 -17.77 6.59
CA ASP A 130 30.64 -17.53 6.19
C ASP A 130 31.30 -16.37 6.98
N ASN A 131 30.64 -15.84 8.03
CA ASN A 131 31.09 -14.72 8.87
C ASN A 131 31.36 -13.41 8.10
N ARG A 132 30.65 -13.19 6.98
CA ARG A 132 30.65 -11.93 6.22
C ARG A 132 29.60 -10.92 6.71
N MET A 133 28.69 -11.37 7.57
CA MET A 133 27.61 -10.59 8.16
C MET A 133 27.38 -11.04 9.60
N THR A 134 27.13 -10.11 10.53
CA THR A 134 26.79 -10.46 11.91
C THR A 134 25.35 -10.95 12.02
N GLN A 135 24.98 -11.62 13.14
CA GLN A 135 23.59 -12.02 13.35
C GLN A 135 22.64 -10.81 13.39
N ALA A 136 23.04 -9.72 14.04
CA ALA A 136 22.23 -8.50 14.11
C ALA A 136 22.02 -7.87 12.73
N ASP A 137 23.07 -7.82 11.90
CA ASP A 137 22.99 -7.35 10.52
C ASP A 137 22.10 -8.25 9.65
N PHE A 138 22.21 -9.56 9.85
CA PHE A 138 21.38 -10.55 9.17
C PHE A 138 19.91 -10.39 9.52
N ASP A 139 19.58 -10.29 10.81
CA ASP A 139 18.20 -10.26 11.27
C ASP A 139 17.44 -9.09 10.64
N ILE A 140 18.07 -7.92 10.63
CA ILE A 140 17.52 -6.69 10.04
C ILE A 140 17.28 -6.86 8.53
N ARG A 141 18.29 -7.34 7.79
CA ARG A 141 18.27 -7.43 6.32
C ARG A 141 17.36 -8.54 5.80
N TYR A 142 17.45 -9.69 6.45
CA TYR A 142 16.60 -10.84 6.16
C TYR A 142 15.13 -10.50 6.41
N SER A 143 14.83 -9.78 7.50
CA SER A 143 13.48 -9.28 7.77
C SER A 143 13.00 -8.27 6.74
N ALA A 144 13.82 -7.30 6.33
CA ALA A 144 13.44 -6.30 5.33
C ALA A 144 13.05 -6.96 3.99
N VAL A 145 13.87 -7.89 3.48
CA VAL A 145 13.59 -8.61 2.24
C VAL A 145 12.45 -9.62 2.42
N GLY A 146 12.38 -10.29 3.58
CA GLY A 146 11.33 -11.24 3.90
C GLY A 146 9.94 -10.57 3.89
N ALA A 147 9.84 -9.38 4.48
CA ALA A 147 8.59 -8.61 4.53
C ALA A 147 8.09 -8.22 3.14
N ILE A 148 8.95 -7.64 2.30
CA ILE A 148 8.54 -7.25 0.93
C ILE A 148 8.17 -8.47 0.08
N ARG A 149 8.86 -9.60 0.23
CA ARG A 149 8.47 -10.85 -0.44
C ARG A 149 7.09 -11.33 0.01
N SER A 150 6.79 -11.29 1.31
CA SER A 150 5.48 -11.65 1.84
C SER A 150 4.39 -10.75 1.28
N TRP A 151 4.62 -9.44 1.23
CA TRP A 151 3.69 -8.48 0.66
C TRP A 151 3.45 -8.74 -0.85
N LEU A 152 4.49 -8.94 -1.65
CA LEU A 152 4.36 -9.27 -3.07
C LEU A 152 3.49 -10.52 -3.31
N TYR A 153 3.63 -11.54 -2.46
CA TYR A 153 2.77 -12.72 -2.52
C TYR A 153 1.33 -12.45 -2.07
N LEU A 154 1.12 -11.59 -1.07
CA LEU A 154 -0.22 -11.17 -0.66
C LEU A 154 -0.94 -10.48 -1.84
N GLU A 155 -0.28 -9.54 -2.51
CA GLU A 155 -0.83 -8.86 -3.70
C GLU A 155 -1.20 -9.85 -4.81
N LEU A 156 -0.31 -10.81 -5.11
CA LEU A 156 -0.63 -11.89 -6.07
C LEU A 156 -1.81 -12.74 -5.61
N GLY A 157 -1.92 -13.06 -4.31
CA GLY A 157 -3.04 -13.81 -3.75
C GLY A 157 -4.37 -13.08 -3.91
N ILE A 158 -4.37 -11.77 -3.64
CA ILE A 158 -5.54 -10.89 -3.79
C ILE A 158 -6.00 -10.86 -5.25
N GLN A 159 -5.05 -10.74 -6.19
CA GLN A 159 -5.39 -10.57 -7.60
C GLN A 159 -5.76 -11.88 -8.29
N TYR A 160 -5.06 -12.98 -8.03
CA TYR A 160 -5.18 -14.22 -8.80
C TYR A 160 -5.78 -15.40 -8.03
N GLY A 161 -5.90 -15.29 -6.70
CA GLY A 161 -6.54 -16.28 -5.82
C GLY A 161 -5.74 -17.58 -5.63
N THR A 162 -5.26 -18.22 -6.69
CA THR A 162 -4.46 -19.45 -6.63
C THR A 162 -3.18 -19.29 -7.44
N ILE A 163 -2.03 -19.30 -6.76
CA ILE A 163 -0.74 -18.95 -7.36
C ILE A 163 0.37 -19.94 -7.00
N PRO A 164 1.41 -20.11 -7.83
CA PRO A 164 2.64 -20.80 -7.46
C PRO A 164 3.35 -20.13 -6.27
N TYR A 165 3.71 -20.90 -5.23
CA TYR A 165 4.51 -20.38 -4.13
C TYR A 165 5.95 -20.89 -4.23
N VAL A 166 6.88 -19.97 -4.49
CA VAL A 166 8.28 -20.25 -4.83
C VAL A 166 9.21 -19.49 -3.89
N THR A 167 9.98 -20.22 -3.08
CA THR A 167 10.91 -19.64 -2.10
C THR A 167 12.38 -19.94 -2.39
N ASN A 168 12.65 -20.82 -3.35
CA ASN A 168 14.02 -21.16 -3.75
C ASN A 168 14.61 -20.03 -4.61
N ALA A 169 15.91 -19.80 -4.48
CA ALA A 169 16.66 -18.98 -5.43
C ALA A 169 16.66 -19.73 -6.79
N LEU A 170 15.95 -19.18 -7.78
CA LEU A 170 15.89 -19.74 -9.13
C LEU A 170 16.71 -18.86 -10.06
N THR A 171 17.49 -19.50 -10.93
CA THR A 171 18.24 -18.80 -11.98
C THR A 171 17.38 -18.45 -13.20
N ASP A 172 16.16 -18.99 -13.28
CA ASP A 172 15.20 -18.79 -14.37
C ASP A 172 13.79 -18.57 -13.82
N VAL A 173 13.12 -17.52 -14.29
CA VAL A 173 11.75 -17.14 -13.92
C VAL A 173 10.75 -18.18 -14.44
N ASP A 174 10.99 -18.78 -15.60
CA ASP A 174 10.05 -19.75 -16.18
C ASP A 174 10.01 -21.09 -15.46
N ALA A 175 10.99 -21.37 -14.58
CA ALA A 175 10.96 -22.53 -13.72
C ALA A 175 9.72 -22.55 -12.79
N VAL A 176 9.14 -21.38 -12.50
CA VAL A 176 7.88 -21.22 -11.73
C VAL A 176 6.70 -21.97 -12.38
N LYS A 177 6.73 -22.22 -13.70
CA LYS A 177 5.68 -23.00 -14.41
C LYS A 177 5.58 -24.45 -13.94
N ASN A 178 6.67 -25.02 -13.40
CA ASN A 178 6.73 -26.44 -13.09
C ASN A 178 5.95 -26.76 -11.80
N GLN A 179 4.67 -27.11 -11.95
CA GLN A 179 3.79 -27.44 -10.82
C GLN A 179 4.23 -28.66 -10.01
N ALA A 180 5.02 -29.57 -10.59
CA ALA A 180 5.57 -30.70 -9.84
C ALA A 180 6.62 -30.23 -8.81
N ASN A 181 7.31 -29.14 -9.11
CA ASN A 181 8.33 -28.55 -8.23
C ASN A 181 7.78 -27.39 -7.38
N TYR A 182 6.75 -26.69 -7.88
CA TYR A 182 6.16 -25.50 -7.27
C TYR A 182 4.63 -25.61 -7.27
N PRO A 183 4.04 -26.30 -6.28
CA PRO A 183 2.58 -26.44 -6.21
C PRO A 183 1.92 -25.06 -6.04
N ARG A 184 0.75 -24.91 -6.66
CA ARG A 184 -0.06 -23.71 -6.49
C ARG A 184 -0.80 -23.76 -5.15
N LEU A 185 -0.74 -22.67 -4.39
CA LEU A 185 -1.49 -22.49 -3.17
C LEU A 185 -2.74 -21.67 -3.45
N GLY A 186 -3.90 -22.16 -3.01
CA GLY A 186 -5.11 -21.34 -2.93
C GLY A 186 -4.96 -20.27 -1.85
N PHE A 187 -5.72 -19.18 -1.97
CA PHE A 187 -5.47 -17.95 -1.21
C PHE A 187 -5.44 -18.17 0.32
N ALA A 188 -6.35 -18.97 0.87
CA ALA A 188 -6.34 -19.28 2.31
C ALA A 188 -5.05 -19.98 2.77
N ALA A 189 -4.57 -20.98 2.01
CA ALA A 189 -3.34 -21.69 2.32
C ALA A 189 -2.10 -20.81 2.11
N LEU A 190 -2.16 -19.90 1.12
CA LEU A 190 -1.14 -18.88 0.93
C LEU A 190 -1.07 -17.96 2.15
N LEU A 191 -2.21 -17.42 2.62
CA LEU A 191 -2.27 -16.58 3.82
C LEU A 191 -1.67 -17.29 5.04
N ASP A 192 -2.00 -18.57 5.28
CA ASP A 192 -1.39 -19.36 6.36
C ASP A 192 0.14 -19.43 6.24
N THR A 193 0.63 -19.65 5.02
CA THR A 193 2.07 -19.74 4.73
C THR A 193 2.77 -18.39 4.93
N LEU A 194 2.19 -17.30 4.43
CA LEU A 194 2.73 -15.96 4.55
C LEU A 194 2.73 -15.47 6.00
N THR A 195 1.64 -15.70 6.74
CA THR A 195 1.57 -15.37 8.17
C THR A 195 2.65 -16.12 8.93
N ALA A 196 2.77 -17.44 8.75
CA ALA A 196 3.77 -18.24 9.45
C ALA A 196 5.20 -17.80 9.13
N PHE A 197 5.51 -17.47 7.87
CA PHE A 197 6.82 -16.96 7.50
C PHE A 197 7.09 -15.58 8.11
N THR A 198 6.13 -14.66 8.02
CA THR A 198 6.28 -13.27 8.50
C THR A 198 6.39 -13.19 10.03
N GLU A 199 5.65 -14.03 10.75
CA GLU A 199 5.76 -14.22 12.21
C GLU A 199 7.16 -14.68 12.64
N ASN A 200 7.83 -15.47 11.81
CA ASN A 200 9.17 -16.00 12.10
C ASN A 200 10.30 -15.08 11.63
N LEU A 201 10.01 -13.89 11.08
CA LEU A 201 11.04 -12.92 10.74
C LEU A 201 11.79 -12.45 12.01
N PRO A 202 13.13 -12.45 12.01
CA PRO A 202 13.93 -12.27 13.22
C PRO A 202 13.89 -10.84 13.79
N ALA A 203 13.86 -9.81 12.95
CA ALA A 203 13.62 -8.42 13.34
C ALA A 203 12.22 -7.94 12.87
N LYS A 204 11.45 -7.25 13.70
CA LYS A 204 10.09 -6.78 13.35
C LYS A 204 9.84 -5.30 13.64
N LEU A 205 10.63 -4.68 14.51
CA LEU A 205 10.37 -3.37 15.08
C LEU A 205 11.67 -2.73 15.56
N PRO A 206 11.65 -1.39 15.64
CA PRO A 206 12.18 -0.49 14.62
C PRO A 206 13.61 -0.86 14.20
N PHE A 207 14.05 -0.36 13.04
CA PHE A 207 15.46 -0.45 12.71
C PHE A 207 16.32 0.25 13.79
N PRO A 208 17.38 -0.41 14.30
CA PRO A 208 18.27 0.21 15.27
C PRO A 208 18.92 1.46 14.70
N ALA A 209 19.03 2.50 15.54
CA ALA A 209 19.74 3.72 15.17
C ALA A 209 21.18 3.42 14.73
N GLY A 210 21.60 3.99 13.60
CA GLY A 210 22.94 3.79 13.05
C GLY A 210 23.12 2.56 12.18
N THR A 211 22.07 1.77 11.92
CA THR A 211 22.14 0.73 10.86
C THR A 211 22.35 1.38 9.49
N SER A 212 23.16 0.77 8.63
CA SER A 212 23.48 1.31 7.30
C SER A 212 22.28 1.33 6.34
N LEU A 213 21.21 0.59 6.64
CA LEU A 213 19.95 0.70 5.91
C LEU A 213 19.19 2.02 6.16
N LEU A 214 19.44 2.69 7.29
CA LEU A 214 18.90 4.02 7.58
C LEU A 214 19.89 5.06 7.07
N THR A 215 19.68 5.50 5.84
CA THR A 215 20.59 6.36 5.09
C THR A 215 19.80 7.31 4.20
N THR A 216 20.50 8.02 3.32
CA THR A 216 19.92 8.87 2.28
C THR A 216 20.40 8.38 0.92
N ILE A 217 19.47 8.08 0.02
CA ILE A 217 19.73 7.70 -1.37
C ILE A 217 19.13 8.78 -2.24
N ASP A 218 19.96 9.45 -3.04
CA ASP A 218 19.55 10.50 -3.97
C ASP A 218 18.69 11.61 -3.33
N GLY A 219 18.99 11.94 -2.08
CA GLY A 219 18.26 12.97 -1.30
C GLY A 219 17.03 12.46 -0.56
N TYR A 220 16.66 11.20 -0.72
CA TYR A 220 15.53 10.57 -0.04
C TYR A 220 15.98 9.76 1.18
N ALA A 221 15.41 10.06 2.34
CA ALA A 221 15.62 9.26 3.54
C ALA A 221 14.95 7.88 3.40
N THR A 222 15.69 6.82 3.74
CA THR A 222 15.25 5.43 3.53
C THR A 222 14.46 4.84 4.69
N ASP A 223 14.25 5.60 5.77
CA ASP A 223 13.59 5.13 7.00
C ASP A 223 12.16 4.63 6.77
N LYS A 224 11.49 5.14 5.73
CA LYS A 224 10.14 4.73 5.31
C LYS A 224 10.08 3.94 4.01
N PHE A 225 11.21 3.51 3.44
CA PHE A 225 11.20 2.63 2.26
C PHE A 225 10.70 1.23 2.59
N PHE A 226 10.97 0.77 3.81
CA PHE A 226 10.76 -0.60 4.22
C PHE A 226 9.37 -0.79 4.82
N ILE A 227 8.76 -1.95 4.56
CA ILE A 227 7.44 -2.27 5.08
C ILE A 227 7.51 -2.38 6.60
N PRO A 228 6.67 -1.64 7.35
CA PRO A 228 6.50 -1.88 8.78
C PRO A 228 5.88 -3.27 8.99
N ILE A 229 6.68 -4.23 9.45
CA ILE A 229 6.28 -5.64 9.59
C ILE A 229 5.01 -5.85 10.42
N PRO A 230 4.73 -5.09 11.50
CA PRO A 230 3.46 -5.21 12.20
C PRO A 230 2.26 -4.84 11.31
N LEU A 231 2.36 -3.86 10.41
CA LEU A 231 1.25 -3.56 9.49
C LEU A 231 0.95 -4.76 8.59
N LEU A 232 2.00 -5.34 8.00
CA LEU A 232 1.86 -6.52 7.15
C LEU A 232 1.28 -7.72 7.92
N LEU A 233 1.69 -7.95 9.17
CA LEU A 233 1.11 -8.98 10.01
C LEU A 233 -0.36 -8.69 10.32
N GLY A 234 -0.69 -7.43 10.62
CA GLY A 234 -2.06 -6.94 10.78
C GLY A 234 -2.92 -7.29 9.57
N ASP A 235 -2.45 -6.96 8.36
CA ASP A 235 -3.16 -7.23 7.10
C ASP A 235 -3.33 -8.73 6.86
N LEU A 236 -2.27 -9.53 7.07
CA LEU A 236 -2.34 -10.98 6.92
C LEU A 236 -3.37 -11.60 7.87
N TYR A 237 -3.44 -11.16 9.13
CA TYR A 237 -4.47 -11.64 10.07
C TYR A 237 -5.87 -11.10 9.75
N LEU A 238 -5.99 -9.85 9.28
CA LEU A 238 -7.25 -9.26 8.84
C LEU A 238 -7.85 -10.06 7.67
N TRP A 239 -7.04 -10.42 6.67
CA TRP A 239 -7.44 -11.30 5.56
C TRP A 239 -7.86 -12.70 6.02
N LYS A 240 -7.27 -13.22 7.09
CA LYS A 240 -7.65 -14.51 7.70
C LYS A 240 -8.92 -14.42 8.55
N GLY A 241 -9.39 -13.21 8.88
CA GLY A 241 -10.50 -12.99 9.78
C GLY A 241 -10.15 -13.21 11.26
N ASP A 242 -8.87 -13.14 11.62
CA ASP A 242 -8.41 -13.15 13.03
C ASP A 242 -8.24 -11.69 13.48
N TYR A 243 -9.36 -11.06 13.80
CA TYR A 243 -9.44 -9.63 14.06
C TYR A 243 -8.69 -9.21 15.31
N THR A 244 -8.72 -10.01 16.38
CA THR A 244 -7.98 -9.70 17.61
C THR A 244 -6.47 -9.70 17.36
N ARG A 245 -5.93 -10.69 16.62
CA ARG A 245 -4.49 -10.66 16.29
C ARG A 245 -4.14 -9.55 15.32
N ALA A 246 -4.99 -9.28 14.33
CA ALA A 246 -4.80 -8.15 13.42
C ALA A 246 -4.72 -6.83 14.20
N ALA A 247 -5.70 -6.56 15.06
CA ALA A 247 -5.73 -5.40 15.94
C ALA A 247 -4.50 -5.33 16.86
N THR A 248 -4.01 -6.46 17.37
CA THR A 248 -2.78 -6.51 18.19
C THR A 248 -1.59 -5.94 17.43
N TYR A 249 -1.40 -6.33 16.17
CA TYR A 249 -0.29 -5.84 15.35
C TYR A 249 -0.48 -4.41 14.88
N TYR A 250 -1.70 -4.02 14.52
CA TYR A 250 -2.02 -2.65 14.17
C TYR A 250 -1.84 -1.68 15.35
N HIS A 251 -2.19 -2.10 16.58
CA HIS A 251 -2.05 -1.30 17.80
C HIS A 251 -0.59 -0.88 18.05
N VAL A 252 0.37 -1.78 17.79
CA VAL A 252 1.81 -1.46 17.83
C VAL A 252 2.16 -0.24 16.98
N MET A 253 1.58 -0.12 15.80
CA MET A 253 1.88 0.98 14.87
C MET A 253 1.11 2.24 15.20
N MET A 254 -0.11 2.10 15.71
CA MET A 254 -0.89 3.20 16.28
C MET A 254 -0.14 3.87 17.45
N ASP A 255 0.56 3.09 18.27
CA ASP A 255 1.37 3.57 19.40
C ASP A 255 2.87 3.78 19.07
N TYR A 256 3.27 3.71 17.80
CA TYR A 256 4.69 3.75 17.41
C TYR A 256 5.42 5.03 17.85
N SER A 257 4.68 6.13 17.96
CA SER A 257 5.16 7.39 18.54
C SER A 257 5.73 7.24 19.97
N ASN A 258 5.27 6.25 20.75
CA ASN A 258 5.77 5.96 22.09
C ASN A 258 7.21 5.42 22.05
N THR A 259 7.57 4.72 20.97
CA THR A 259 8.94 4.26 20.72
C THR A 259 9.82 5.37 20.15
N LEU A 260 9.30 6.15 19.21
CA LEU A 260 10.07 7.21 18.53
C LEU A 260 10.31 8.44 19.43
N TYR A 261 9.33 8.79 20.28
CA TYR A 261 9.31 10.02 21.06
C TYR A 261 8.98 9.75 22.55
N PRO A 262 9.77 8.94 23.27
CA PRO A 262 9.43 8.43 24.60
C PRO A 262 9.34 9.50 25.70
N ALA A 263 9.82 10.72 25.44
CA ALA A 263 9.73 11.83 26.39
C ALA A 263 8.32 12.43 26.51
N MET A 264 7.38 12.08 25.61
CA MET A 264 5.96 12.48 25.66
C MET A 264 5.70 14.00 25.70
N ASN A 265 6.67 14.80 25.29
CA ASN A 265 6.67 16.26 25.45
C ASN A 265 6.74 17.02 24.11
N SER A 266 6.44 16.34 23.01
CA SER A 266 6.54 16.87 21.66
C SER A 266 5.21 16.74 20.92
N GLU A 267 5.00 17.58 19.91
CA GLU A 267 3.86 17.44 19.00
C GLU A 267 3.92 16.08 18.30
N GLN A 268 5.10 15.65 17.85
CA GLN A 268 5.31 14.38 17.15
C GLN A 268 4.79 13.17 17.92
N PHE A 269 4.93 13.18 19.25
CA PHE A 269 4.40 12.13 20.13
C PHE A 269 2.87 12.03 20.06
N TYR A 270 2.16 13.15 20.00
CA TYR A 270 0.70 13.18 20.00
C TYR A 270 0.08 13.08 18.61
N GLU A 271 0.85 13.32 17.54
CA GLU A 271 0.32 13.35 16.17
C GLU A 271 0.67 12.08 15.35
N THR A 272 1.89 11.54 15.48
CA THR A 272 2.39 10.49 14.59
C THR A 272 1.51 9.25 14.66
N TYR A 273 0.84 8.94 13.55
CA TYR A 273 -0.03 7.77 13.32
C TYR A 273 -1.33 7.73 14.13
N LYS A 274 -1.67 8.83 14.81
CA LYS A 274 -2.82 8.91 15.71
C LYS A 274 -4.05 9.58 15.11
N VAL A 275 -3.99 10.06 13.86
CA VAL A 275 -5.06 10.85 13.22
C VAL A 275 -5.53 11.95 14.17
N ALA A 276 -4.57 12.73 14.65
CA ALA A 276 -4.80 13.86 15.52
C ALA A 276 -5.10 15.13 14.71
N TYR A 277 -5.50 16.20 15.40
CA TYR A 277 -5.79 17.47 14.73
C TYR A 277 -4.57 18.39 14.68
N THR A 278 -4.04 18.60 13.48
CA THR A 278 -3.07 19.66 13.18
C THR A 278 -3.56 20.51 12.00
N ALA A 279 -3.39 21.83 12.07
CA ALA A 279 -3.86 22.72 11.00
C ALA A 279 -3.16 22.47 9.64
N ASN A 280 -2.06 21.72 9.61
CA ASN A 280 -1.24 21.50 8.42
C ASN A 280 -1.74 20.37 7.50
N ILE A 281 -2.49 19.39 8.02
CA ILE A 281 -2.98 18.23 7.25
C ILE A 281 -4.44 17.88 7.58
N ASN A 282 -5.20 18.84 8.13
CA ASN A 282 -6.61 18.71 8.46
C ASN A 282 -7.43 19.80 7.76
N GLY A 283 -8.74 19.60 7.66
CA GLY A 283 -9.66 20.50 6.98
C GLY A 283 -9.25 20.74 5.53
N ALA A 284 -9.24 22.00 5.11
CA ALA A 284 -8.82 22.41 3.77
C ALA A 284 -7.37 22.02 3.42
N ASN A 285 -6.52 21.77 4.41
CA ASN A 285 -5.13 21.41 4.22
C ASN A 285 -4.90 19.90 4.16
N TRP A 286 -5.95 19.06 4.19
CA TRP A 286 -5.82 17.60 4.15
C TRP A 286 -4.98 17.08 2.97
N SER A 287 -5.09 17.73 1.81
CA SER A 287 -4.30 17.34 0.62
C SER A 287 -2.79 17.50 0.81
N ASN A 288 -2.33 18.25 1.82
CA ASN A 288 -0.90 18.38 2.16
C ASN A 288 -0.23 17.05 2.47
N ILE A 289 -0.98 16.02 2.88
CA ILE A 289 -0.46 14.66 3.02
C ILE A 289 0.19 14.19 1.71
N PHE A 290 -0.40 14.54 0.57
CA PHE A 290 0.01 14.08 -0.76
C PHE A 290 0.92 15.09 -1.46
N VAL A 291 0.64 16.40 -1.35
CA VAL A 291 1.36 17.41 -2.16
C VAL A 291 2.68 17.87 -1.54
N GLN A 292 2.89 17.69 -0.24
CA GLN A 292 4.14 18.13 0.38
C GLN A 292 5.33 17.26 -0.08
N PRO A 293 6.56 17.80 -0.11
CA PRO A 293 7.75 17.05 -0.51
C PRO A 293 7.97 15.79 0.34
N TYR A 294 8.69 14.81 -0.23
CA TYR A 294 9.09 13.61 0.49
C TYR A 294 9.84 13.98 1.78
N GLY A 295 9.51 13.32 2.89
CA GLY A 295 10.14 13.57 4.18
C GLY A 295 9.63 14.79 4.94
N GLU A 296 8.67 15.55 4.41
CA GLU A 296 8.08 16.69 5.13
C GLU A 296 7.43 16.24 6.45
N ARG A 297 7.61 17.06 7.50
CA ARG A 297 7.29 16.71 8.88
C ARG A 297 5.82 16.35 9.11
N TYR A 298 4.88 17.17 8.64
CA TYR A 298 3.45 17.00 8.94
C TYR A 298 2.81 15.88 8.14
N SER A 299 3.10 15.78 6.85
CA SER A 299 2.72 14.63 6.01
C SER A 299 3.25 13.32 6.60
N ASN A 300 4.44 13.35 7.21
CA ASN A 300 5.03 12.20 7.90
C ASN A 300 4.34 11.78 9.20
N TYR A 301 3.42 12.58 9.77
CA TYR A 301 2.53 12.11 10.83
C TYR A 301 1.50 11.11 10.32
N GLU A 302 1.22 11.10 9.02
CA GLU A 302 0.34 10.13 8.35
C GLU A 302 1.10 9.02 7.66
N ILE A 303 2.14 9.35 6.88
CA ILE A 303 2.80 8.39 5.99
C ILE A 303 3.65 7.39 6.79
N MET A 304 3.44 6.10 6.55
CA MET A 304 4.16 5.01 7.22
C MET A 304 5.11 4.27 6.27
N TRP A 305 4.72 4.20 5.00
CA TRP A 305 5.48 3.53 3.95
C TRP A 305 5.24 4.26 2.63
N ASP A 306 6.32 4.76 2.05
CA ASP A 306 6.32 5.41 0.74
C ASP A 306 7.64 5.20 0.00
N LEU A 307 7.58 5.26 -1.33
CA LEU A 307 8.73 5.12 -2.20
C LEU A 307 8.81 6.31 -3.16
N PRO A 308 9.98 6.93 -3.34
CA PRO A 308 10.13 8.10 -4.19
C PRO A 308 10.22 7.75 -5.67
N PHE A 309 9.78 8.67 -6.51
CA PHE A 309 10.19 8.80 -7.91
C PHE A 309 11.20 9.94 -8.01
N ALA A 310 12.26 9.76 -8.79
CA ALA A 310 13.28 10.76 -9.05
C ALA A 310 13.26 11.17 -10.52
N ASP A 311 13.66 12.42 -10.80
CA ASP A 311 13.73 12.92 -12.18
C ASP A 311 14.84 12.25 -13.01
N ASP A 312 15.93 11.88 -12.34
CA ASP A 312 17.15 11.42 -13.00
C ASP A 312 17.23 9.89 -13.16
N PHE A 313 16.25 9.14 -12.64
CA PHE A 313 16.30 7.67 -12.57
C PHE A 313 14.97 7.01 -12.96
N ALA A 314 15.08 5.83 -13.57
CA ALA A 314 13.93 4.98 -13.83
C ALA A 314 13.51 4.19 -12.58
N PRO A 315 12.22 3.85 -12.42
CA PRO A 315 11.12 4.20 -13.32
C PRO A 315 10.67 5.66 -13.15
N GLU A 316 10.25 6.28 -14.25
CA GLU A 316 9.55 7.57 -14.17
C GLU A 316 8.21 7.40 -13.43
N ASN A 317 7.71 8.47 -12.80
CA ASN A 317 6.39 8.50 -12.18
C ASN A 317 5.28 8.16 -13.21
N PRO A 318 4.66 6.96 -13.14
CA PRO A 318 3.68 6.54 -14.15
C PRO A 318 2.33 7.23 -13.96
N PHE A 319 2.07 7.81 -12.79
CA PHE A 319 0.78 8.37 -12.44
C PHE A 319 0.42 9.62 -13.24
N ILE A 320 1.43 10.37 -13.72
CA ILE A 320 1.21 11.50 -14.63
C ILE A 320 0.55 11.01 -15.92
N LYS A 321 1.09 9.95 -16.53
CA LYS A 321 0.52 9.34 -17.74
C LYS A 321 -0.86 8.75 -17.48
N LEU A 322 -1.06 8.09 -16.33
CA LEU A 322 -2.36 7.51 -15.99
C LEU A 322 -3.45 8.58 -15.81
N PHE A 323 -3.14 9.69 -15.13
CA PHE A 323 -4.17 10.56 -14.56
C PHE A 323 -4.20 11.99 -15.09
N TYR A 324 -3.14 12.51 -15.71
CA TYR A 324 -3.08 13.91 -16.14
C TYR A 324 -3.40 14.07 -17.63
N ASN A 325 -4.25 15.05 -17.96
CA ASN A 325 -4.89 15.19 -19.28
C ASN A 325 -4.24 16.17 -20.26
N GLN A 326 -3.10 16.72 -19.88
CA GLN A 326 -2.19 17.41 -20.78
C GLN A 326 -0.94 16.52 -20.88
N THR A 327 -0.25 16.49 -22.02
CA THR A 327 0.95 15.65 -22.30
C THR A 327 0.74 14.20 -22.76
N GLY A 328 -0.39 13.87 -23.39
CA GLY A 328 -0.54 12.59 -24.12
C GLY A 328 -0.85 11.35 -23.26
N GLY A 329 -1.29 11.56 -22.01
CA GLY A 329 -1.78 10.53 -21.09
C GLY A 329 -3.30 10.60 -20.86
N TYR A 330 -3.69 10.56 -19.59
CA TYR A 330 -5.07 10.54 -19.09
C TYR A 330 -5.83 9.31 -19.52
N LEU A 331 -5.33 8.15 -19.08
CA LEU A 331 -5.95 6.86 -19.34
C LEU A 331 -7.10 6.58 -18.36
N LEU A 332 -6.98 7.09 -17.13
CA LEU A 332 -7.90 6.82 -16.03
C LEU A 332 -8.34 8.13 -15.36
N LYS A 333 -9.56 8.12 -14.83
CA LYS A 333 -10.18 9.27 -14.15
C LYS A 333 -10.97 8.81 -12.92
N PRO A 334 -11.27 9.72 -11.97
CA PRO A 334 -12.26 9.44 -10.94
C PRO A 334 -13.58 8.98 -11.56
N SER A 335 -14.23 8.00 -10.95
CA SER A 335 -15.58 7.62 -11.34
C SER A 335 -16.57 8.74 -10.98
N GLN A 336 -17.64 8.87 -11.75
CA GLN A 336 -18.67 9.86 -11.43
C GLN A 336 -19.33 9.58 -10.08
N MET A 337 -19.37 8.31 -9.66
CA MET A 337 -19.91 7.90 -8.37
C MET A 337 -19.14 8.55 -7.22
N ILE A 338 -17.81 8.39 -7.14
CA ILE A 338 -17.05 8.94 -6.03
C ILE A 338 -17.02 10.48 -6.03
N ILE A 339 -17.05 11.12 -7.21
CA ILE A 339 -17.24 12.57 -7.32
C ILE A 339 -18.55 12.99 -6.65
N ASN A 340 -19.66 12.31 -6.98
CA ASN A 340 -20.96 12.60 -6.39
C ASN A 340 -20.96 12.39 -4.87
N GLU A 341 -20.27 11.36 -4.36
CA GLU A 341 -20.19 11.10 -2.91
C GLU A 341 -19.57 12.28 -2.15
N TRP A 342 -18.48 12.86 -2.67
CA TRP A 342 -17.89 14.06 -2.06
C TRP A 342 -18.77 15.31 -2.25
N ASP A 343 -19.35 15.50 -3.44
CA ASP A 343 -20.16 16.68 -3.76
C ASP A 343 -21.47 16.72 -2.95
N ASN A 344 -22.01 15.55 -2.59
CA ASN A 344 -23.23 15.40 -1.78
C ASN A 344 -22.99 15.62 -0.28
N GLN A 345 -21.75 15.66 0.19
CA GLN A 345 -21.47 15.95 1.59
C GLN A 345 -21.88 17.39 1.95
N ILE A 346 -22.25 17.59 3.21
CA ILE A 346 -22.42 18.91 3.80
C ILE A 346 -21.57 18.92 5.05
N ARG A 347 -20.59 19.81 5.10
CA ARG A 347 -19.69 19.92 6.25
C ARG A 347 -20.41 20.42 7.48
N THR A 348 -19.78 20.26 8.64
CA THR A 348 -20.30 20.75 9.93
C THR A 348 -20.52 22.27 10.00
N ASP A 349 -19.88 23.04 9.12
CA ASP A 349 -20.09 24.48 8.95
C ASP A 349 -21.25 24.83 7.97
N SER A 350 -22.05 23.84 7.56
CA SER A 350 -23.12 23.93 6.57
C SER A 350 -22.66 24.26 5.13
N THR A 351 -21.36 24.17 4.84
CA THR A 351 -20.86 24.35 3.47
C THR A 351 -21.03 23.04 2.67
N PRO A 352 -21.58 23.10 1.44
CA PRO A 352 -21.63 21.94 0.55
C PRO A 352 -20.23 21.44 0.14
N GLY A 353 -20.10 20.13 -0.01
CA GLY A 353 -18.90 19.42 -0.43
C GLY A 353 -18.06 18.85 0.72
N ASP A 354 -17.04 18.10 0.37
CA ASP A 354 -16.04 17.52 1.27
C ASP A 354 -14.65 18.09 0.97
N TYR A 355 -13.85 18.39 1.99
CA TYR A 355 -12.46 18.87 1.80
C TYR A 355 -11.57 17.87 1.05
N ARG A 356 -11.94 16.58 1.01
CA ARG A 356 -11.25 15.52 0.29
C ARG A 356 -11.60 15.47 -1.19
N GLY A 357 -12.70 16.10 -1.62
CA GLY A 357 -13.18 16.07 -3.00
C GLY A 357 -12.43 17.00 -3.95
N ALA A 358 -13.16 18.00 -4.48
CA ALA A 358 -12.65 18.92 -5.49
C ALA A 358 -11.46 19.76 -4.99
N GLY A 359 -10.38 19.79 -5.78
CA GLY A 359 -9.11 20.45 -5.44
C GLY A 359 -8.18 19.62 -4.57
N ALA A 360 -8.65 18.51 -3.99
CA ALA A 360 -7.87 17.61 -3.15
C ALA A 360 -7.66 16.25 -3.83
N SER A 361 -8.61 15.31 -3.74
CA SER A 361 -8.47 13.99 -4.38
C SER A 361 -8.58 14.05 -5.89
N TYR A 362 -9.41 14.97 -6.42
CA TYR A 362 -9.54 15.23 -7.85
C TYR A 362 -9.53 16.74 -8.14
N LYS A 363 -9.20 17.13 -9.37
CA LYS A 363 -9.32 18.52 -9.85
C LYS A 363 -9.84 18.56 -11.28
N MET A 364 -10.42 19.69 -11.68
CA MET A 364 -10.82 19.91 -13.07
C MET A 364 -9.68 20.54 -13.85
N VAL A 365 -9.25 19.90 -14.94
CA VAL A 365 -8.27 20.46 -15.89
C VAL A 365 -8.91 20.43 -17.28
N ALA A 366 -8.96 21.57 -17.96
CA ALA A 366 -9.61 21.70 -19.28
C ALA A 366 -11.03 21.09 -19.34
N GLY A 367 -11.81 21.23 -18.26
CA GLY A 367 -13.18 20.71 -18.17
C GLY A 367 -13.32 19.20 -17.94
N GLN A 368 -12.23 18.49 -17.65
CA GLN A 368 -12.24 17.06 -17.34
C GLN A 368 -11.67 16.78 -15.93
N PRO A 369 -12.24 15.83 -15.16
CA PRO A 369 -11.75 15.49 -13.83
C PRO A 369 -10.50 14.62 -13.90
N VAL A 370 -9.40 15.05 -13.29
CA VAL A 370 -8.15 14.30 -13.15
C VAL A 370 -7.94 13.86 -11.69
N VAL A 371 -7.35 12.68 -11.47
CA VAL A 371 -6.91 12.28 -10.13
C VAL A 371 -5.75 13.18 -9.71
N ASN A 372 -5.92 13.89 -8.59
CA ASN A 372 -4.99 14.94 -8.16
C ASN A 372 -3.98 14.49 -7.11
N LYS A 373 -4.27 13.43 -6.33
CA LYS A 373 -3.34 12.92 -5.29
C LYS A 373 -1.93 12.61 -5.83
N PHE A 374 -1.83 12.14 -7.07
CA PHE A 374 -0.56 11.78 -7.72
C PHE A 374 -0.06 12.79 -8.77
N SER A 375 -0.79 13.87 -9.00
CA SER A 375 -0.53 14.82 -10.10
C SER A 375 -0.65 16.28 -9.67
N SER A 376 -0.67 16.51 -8.37
CA SER A 376 -0.81 17.83 -7.75
C SER A 376 0.37 18.73 -8.08
N ASN A 377 1.58 18.19 -7.96
CA ASN A 377 2.85 18.89 -8.19
C ASN A 377 3.30 18.90 -9.64
N PHE A 378 2.61 18.19 -10.54
CA PHE A 378 2.99 18.16 -11.94
C PHE A 378 2.68 19.48 -12.64
N ASP A 379 3.70 20.09 -13.22
CA ASP A 379 3.60 21.30 -14.04
C ASP A 379 3.70 20.94 -15.54
N PRO A 380 2.62 21.09 -16.34
CA PRO A 380 2.67 20.82 -17.77
C PRO A 380 3.58 21.77 -18.55
N LEU A 381 3.97 22.93 -17.99
CA LEU A 381 4.96 23.83 -18.58
C LEU A 381 6.40 23.36 -18.34
N ASN A 382 6.61 22.46 -17.37
CA ASN A 382 7.89 21.83 -17.09
C ASN A 382 7.74 20.29 -17.04
N PRO A 383 7.42 19.64 -18.16
CA PRO A 383 6.99 18.23 -18.20
C PRO A 383 8.10 17.22 -17.88
N PHE A 384 9.33 17.69 -17.68
CA PHE A 384 10.48 16.85 -17.31
C PHE A 384 10.65 16.70 -15.80
N VAL A 385 10.02 17.55 -15.00
CA VAL A 385 9.99 17.41 -13.53
C VAL A 385 8.81 16.52 -13.16
N LYS A 386 9.12 15.29 -12.78
CA LYS A 386 8.19 14.20 -12.48
C LYS A 386 8.41 13.58 -11.10
N ALA A 387 9.43 14.04 -10.36
CA ALA A 387 9.73 13.60 -9.01
C ALA A 387 8.51 13.76 -8.10
N ASP A 388 8.18 12.70 -7.39
CA ASP A 388 7.08 12.64 -6.44
C ASP A 388 7.29 11.42 -5.53
N LYS A 389 6.23 10.95 -4.87
CA LYS A 389 6.24 9.75 -4.03
C LYS A 389 5.01 8.89 -4.27
N TRP A 390 5.19 7.59 -4.11
CA TRP A 390 4.14 6.61 -4.06
C TRP A 390 3.92 6.20 -2.60
N ILE A 391 2.84 6.70 -2.01
CA ILE A 391 2.42 6.34 -0.65
C ILE A 391 1.71 4.99 -0.71
N LEU A 392 2.20 4.03 0.07
CA LEU A 392 1.68 2.66 0.13
C LEU A 392 0.89 2.40 1.42
N TYR A 393 1.26 3.07 2.51
CA TYR A 393 0.56 2.94 3.78
C TYR A 393 0.59 4.25 4.57
N ARG A 394 -0.54 4.60 5.17
CA ARG A 394 -0.68 5.77 6.05
C ARG A 394 -1.65 5.55 7.20
N ALA A 395 -1.68 6.49 8.14
CA ALA A 395 -2.45 6.39 9.37
C ALA A 395 -3.95 6.16 9.14
N ALA A 396 -4.57 6.83 8.16
CA ALA A 396 -5.98 6.58 7.88
C ALA A 396 -6.29 5.12 7.49
N LEU A 397 -5.46 4.50 6.63
CA LEU A 397 -5.64 3.09 6.25
C LEU A 397 -5.51 2.18 7.47
N LEU A 398 -4.51 2.43 8.33
CA LEU A 398 -4.36 1.72 9.61
C LEU A 398 -5.62 1.86 10.48
N HIS A 399 -6.16 3.07 10.61
CA HIS A 399 -7.34 3.33 11.44
C HIS A 399 -8.60 2.66 10.88
N PHE A 400 -8.76 2.57 9.56
CA PHE A 400 -9.87 1.81 8.95
C PHE A 400 -9.72 0.31 9.18
N HIS A 401 -8.55 -0.27 8.90
CA HIS A 401 -8.31 -1.69 9.14
C HIS A 401 -8.50 -2.06 10.63
N TYR A 402 -7.99 -1.22 11.53
CA TYR A 402 -8.18 -1.40 12.96
C TYR A 402 -9.65 -1.26 13.40
N SER A 403 -10.38 -0.28 12.85
CA SER A 403 -11.81 -0.08 13.13
C SER A 403 -12.65 -1.26 12.64
N GLU A 404 -12.27 -1.87 11.51
CA GLU A 404 -12.88 -3.10 11.07
C GLU A 404 -12.67 -4.22 12.09
N CYS A 405 -11.44 -4.45 12.55
CA CYS A 405 -11.19 -5.43 13.61
C CYS A 405 -12.05 -5.16 14.86
N ALA A 406 -12.11 -3.90 15.29
CA ALA A 406 -12.90 -3.46 16.42
C ALA A 406 -14.40 -3.75 16.23
N ILE A 407 -14.96 -3.54 15.03
CA ILE A 407 -16.37 -3.86 14.73
C ILE A 407 -16.62 -5.37 14.89
N HIS A 408 -15.79 -6.22 14.30
CA HIS A 408 -15.95 -7.68 14.37
C HIS A 408 -15.76 -8.24 15.79
N ASP A 409 -14.88 -7.64 16.58
CA ASP A 409 -14.67 -8.00 17.99
C ASP A 409 -15.67 -7.34 18.95
N GLY A 410 -16.70 -6.64 18.43
CA GLY A 410 -17.77 -6.04 19.22
C GLY A 410 -17.37 -4.76 19.97
N ARG A 411 -16.26 -4.13 19.61
CA ARG A 411 -15.76 -2.84 20.12
C ARG A 411 -16.30 -1.67 19.30
N THR A 412 -17.61 -1.67 19.05
CA THR A 412 -18.27 -0.74 18.12
C THR A 412 -18.15 0.73 18.52
N THR A 413 -18.16 1.07 19.82
CA THR A 413 -17.93 2.45 20.28
C THR A 413 -16.53 2.98 19.91
N LEU A 414 -15.52 2.11 19.95
CA LEU A 414 -14.16 2.49 19.58
C LEU A 414 -14.04 2.72 18.08
N ALA A 415 -14.56 1.79 17.26
CA ALA A 415 -14.62 1.96 15.82
C ALA A 415 -15.38 3.23 15.41
N TYR A 416 -16.51 3.51 16.08
CA TYR A 416 -17.26 4.75 15.92
C TYR A 416 -16.39 5.98 16.19
N GLY A 417 -15.65 6.00 17.31
CA GLY A 417 -14.77 7.10 17.65
C GLY A 417 -13.65 7.32 16.64
N LEU A 418 -12.93 6.26 16.25
CA LEU A 418 -11.85 6.35 15.27
C LEU A 418 -12.34 6.85 13.90
N MET A 419 -13.53 6.43 13.47
CA MET A 419 -14.13 6.90 12.23
C MET A 419 -14.64 8.35 12.33
N ASN A 420 -15.31 8.72 13.43
CA ASN A 420 -16.06 9.97 13.53
C ASN A 420 -15.30 11.11 14.23
N ASN A 421 -15.39 11.18 15.55
CA ASN A 421 -15.02 12.34 16.38
C ASN A 421 -13.96 12.05 17.43
N GLY A 422 -13.22 10.97 17.23
CA GLY A 422 -12.12 10.54 18.08
C GLY A 422 -12.56 9.78 19.32
N ILE A 423 -11.60 9.10 19.95
CA ILE A 423 -11.81 8.26 21.14
C ILE A 423 -12.40 9.09 22.28
N ARG A 424 -11.87 10.29 22.54
CA ARG A 424 -12.39 11.17 23.60
C ARG A 424 -13.87 11.49 23.38
N GLY A 425 -14.24 11.87 22.15
CA GLY A 425 -15.62 12.21 21.81
C GLY A 425 -16.58 11.02 21.93
N ALA A 426 -16.16 9.82 21.50
CA ALA A 426 -17.00 8.63 21.56
C ALA A 426 -17.19 8.06 22.97
N PHE A 427 -16.20 8.22 23.85
CA PHE A 427 -16.24 7.75 25.24
C PHE A 427 -16.57 8.84 26.25
N ASN A 428 -17.13 9.97 25.80
CA ASN A 428 -17.65 11.05 26.65
C ASN A 428 -19.15 11.27 26.40
N PRO A 429 -20.03 10.30 26.74
CA PRO A 429 -21.46 10.38 26.46
C PRO A 429 -22.19 11.46 27.26
N LEU A 430 -21.56 12.00 28.31
CA LEU A 430 -22.15 13.01 29.19
C LEU A 430 -21.72 14.45 28.82
N GLY A 431 -20.85 14.62 27.83
CA GLY A 431 -20.32 15.94 27.46
C GLY A 431 -19.49 16.58 28.58
N LEU A 432 -18.74 15.75 29.32
CA LEU A 432 -17.84 16.16 30.39
C LEU A 432 -16.79 17.15 29.86
N SER A 433 -16.52 18.17 30.65
CA SER A 433 -15.53 19.20 30.41
C SER A 433 -14.16 18.83 30.99
N GLN A 434 -13.13 19.62 30.67
CA GLN A 434 -11.76 19.40 31.15
C GLN A 434 -11.59 19.63 32.67
N THR A 435 -12.63 20.13 33.35
CA THR A 435 -12.67 20.31 34.81
C THR A 435 -13.37 19.14 35.52
N ASP A 436 -14.04 18.26 34.79
CA ASP A 436 -14.79 17.15 35.37
C ASP A 436 -13.88 15.93 35.64
N ASP A 437 -14.35 15.04 36.52
CA ASP A 437 -13.70 13.75 36.75
C ASP A 437 -14.04 12.79 35.59
N VAL A 438 -13.04 12.52 34.75
CA VAL A 438 -13.14 11.60 33.61
C VAL A 438 -12.44 10.26 33.88
N THR A 439 -12.23 9.88 35.14
CA THR A 439 -11.54 8.63 35.51
C THR A 439 -12.10 7.40 34.80
N ASP A 440 -13.44 7.35 34.66
CA ASP A 440 -14.18 6.24 34.03
C ASP A 440 -14.64 6.53 32.59
N TYR A 441 -14.21 7.65 32.00
CA TYR A 441 -14.64 8.13 30.67
C TYR A 441 -13.43 8.41 29.77
N GLU A 442 -13.69 8.77 28.50
CA GLU A 442 -12.66 9.21 27.53
C GLU A 442 -11.56 8.18 27.22
N GLN A 443 -11.82 6.90 27.49
CA GLN A 443 -10.87 5.81 27.26
C GLN A 443 -11.61 4.54 26.84
N SER A 444 -10.93 3.71 26.06
CA SER A 444 -11.34 2.33 25.79
C SER A 444 -10.48 1.36 26.61
N ILE A 445 -11.03 0.19 26.93
CA ILE A 445 -10.38 -0.81 27.80
C ILE A 445 -10.33 -2.20 27.16
N GLY A 446 -9.28 -2.94 27.53
CA GLY A 446 -9.07 -4.33 27.16
C GLY A 446 -8.24 -4.48 25.88
N ALA A 447 -6.99 -4.91 26.03
CA ALA A 447 -6.09 -5.15 24.92
C ALA A 447 -6.66 -6.10 23.86
N PRO A 448 -6.37 -5.86 22.57
CA PRO A 448 -5.55 -4.78 22.00
C PRO A 448 -6.34 -3.48 21.73
N TYR A 449 -7.49 -3.29 22.40
CA TYR A 449 -8.44 -2.18 22.17
C TYR A 449 -8.42 -1.13 23.27
N ASP A 450 -7.36 -1.08 24.07
CA ASP A 450 -7.15 -0.07 25.10
C ASP A 450 -6.47 1.18 24.54
N PHE A 451 -7.15 2.32 24.69
CA PHE A 451 -6.64 3.64 24.35
C PHE A 451 -7.06 4.64 25.41
N ASP A 452 -6.11 5.43 25.89
CA ASP A 452 -6.35 6.49 26.87
C ASP A 452 -6.34 7.87 26.17
N ALA A 453 -7.52 8.46 26.03
CA ALA A 453 -7.71 9.78 25.42
C ALA A 453 -8.13 10.85 26.44
N ARG A 454 -7.97 10.59 27.74
CA ARG A 454 -8.34 11.51 28.81
C ARG A 454 -7.47 12.77 28.81
N MET A 455 -8.07 13.89 29.22
CA MET A 455 -7.35 15.12 29.53
C MET A 455 -8.06 15.93 30.62
N GLY A 456 -7.29 16.66 31.42
CA GLY A 456 -7.85 17.58 32.40
C GLY A 456 -6.89 18.71 32.74
N ASP A 457 -7.40 19.81 33.30
CA ASP A 457 -6.61 21.01 33.61
C ASP A 457 -6.33 21.18 35.12
N TYR A 458 -7.11 20.54 35.99
CA TYR A 458 -7.01 20.69 37.44
C TYR A 458 -7.19 19.35 38.19
N PRO A 459 -6.16 18.50 38.33
CA PRO A 459 -4.77 18.70 37.91
C PRO A 459 -4.59 18.59 36.39
N SER A 460 -3.50 19.16 35.86
CA SER A 460 -3.21 19.08 34.43
C SER A 460 -2.64 17.71 34.05
N TYR A 461 -3.27 17.05 33.09
CA TYR A 461 -2.76 15.81 32.47
C TYR A 461 -3.26 15.67 31.03
N ARG A 462 -2.48 14.95 30.22
CA ARG A 462 -2.76 14.67 28.80
C ARG A 462 -2.36 13.23 28.51
N ALA A 463 -3.34 12.37 28.26
CA ALA A 463 -3.08 10.97 27.93
C ALA A 463 -2.56 10.79 26.49
N HIS A 464 -2.15 9.59 26.11
CA HIS A 464 -1.44 9.37 24.83
C HIS A 464 -2.28 9.70 23.59
N TRP A 465 -3.60 9.55 23.68
CA TRP A 465 -4.55 9.65 22.58
C TRP A 465 -5.49 10.86 22.68
N TYR A 466 -5.25 11.79 23.61
CA TYR A 466 -6.17 12.92 23.85
C TYR A 466 -6.40 13.83 22.64
N ARG A 467 -5.52 13.79 21.63
CA ARG A 467 -5.64 14.57 20.39
C ARG A 467 -6.30 13.84 19.23
N ASN A 468 -6.54 12.53 19.34
CA ASN A 468 -7.20 11.77 18.29
C ASN A 468 -8.57 12.41 18.01
N THR A 469 -8.78 12.81 16.75
CA THR A 469 -9.98 13.55 16.35
C THR A 469 -10.93 12.70 15.51
N GLY A 470 -10.53 11.50 15.10
CA GLY A 470 -11.28 10.66 14.17
C GLY A 470 -11.22 11.14 12.72
N ILE A 471 -11.43 10.22 11.77
CA ILE A 471 -11.21 10.48 10.34
C ILE A 471 -12.17 11.53 9.78
N ASN A 472 -13.47 11.49 10.11
CA ASN A 472 -14.48 12.38 9.55
C ASN A 472 -14.38 13.81 10.10
N THR A 473 -14.24 13.96 11.41
CA THR A 473 -14.15 15.29 12.05
C THR A 473 -12.93 16.06 11.57
N ARG A 474 -11.83 15.36 11.27
CA ARG A 474 -10.59 15.99 10.76
C ARG A 474 -10.78 16.76 9.45
N VAL A 475 -11.79 16.40 8.67
CA VAL A 475 -12.18 17.04 7.41
C VAL A 475 -13.59 17.63 7.49
N SER A 476 -14.07 17.90 8.70
CA SER A 476 -15.36 18.55 8.97
C SER A 476 -16.57 17.84 8.37
N VAL A 477 -16.48 16.52 8.15
CA VAL A 477 -17.63 15.70 7.77
C VAL A 477 -18.44 15.42 9.03
N PRO A 478 -19.77 15.62 9.02
CA PRO A 478 -20.62 15.30 10.17
C PRO A 478 -20.45 13.85 10.61
N ASN A 479 -20.61 13.60 11.90
CA ASN A 479 -20.54 12.24 12.42
C ASN A 479 -21.67 11.41 11.83
N GLU A 480 -21.34 10.17 11.45
CA GLU A 480 -22.35 9.16 11.17
C GLU A 480 -23.22 8.92 12.41
N ILE A 481 -24.53 8.73 12.22
CA ILE A 481 -25.47 8.57 13.34
C ILE A 481 -25.92 7.13 13.43
N ILE A 482 -25.53 6.45 14.51
CA ILE A 482 -26.06 5.12 14.83
C ILE A 482 -27.42 5.28 15.51
N ASP A 483 -28.50 4.90 14.81
CA ASP A 483 -29.84 4.81 15.39
C ASP A 483 -29.85 3.75 16.50
N SER A 484 -29.69 4.20 17.74
CA SER A 484 -29.63 3.30 18.89
C SER A 484 -30.92 2.51 19.09
N ALA A 485 -32.09 3.06 18.73
CA ALA A 485 -33.37 2.39 18.90
C ALA A 485 -33.56 1.23 17.91
N LYS A 486 -32.82 1.24 16.79
CA LYS A 486 -32.80 0.14 15.80
C LYS A 486 -32.11 -1.12 16.34
N TYR A 487 -31.14 -0.97 17.25
CA TYR A 487 -30.27 -2.08 17.66
C TYR A 487 -30.38 -2.44 19.15
N TYR A 488 -30.67 -1.45 20.01
CA TYR A 488 -30.62 -1.60 21.46
C TYR A 488 -31.99 -1.39 22.12
N ASP A 489 -32.23 -2.12 23.21
CA ASP A 489 -33.25 -1.76 24.19
C ASP A 489 -32.77 -0.52 24.96
N THR A 490 -33.39 0.63 24.65
CA THR A 490 -33.06 1.91 25.25
C THR A 490 -33.70 2.12 26.62
N THR A 491 -34.47 1.16 27.14
CA THR A 491 -35.16 1.25 28.43
C THR A 491 -34.35 0.68 29.58
N VAL A 492 -33.25 -0.03 29.29
CA VAL A 492 -32.35 -0.65 30.29
C VAL A 492 -30.93 -0.06 30.21
N LEU A 493 -30.25 0.00 31.36
CA LEU A 493 -28.86 0.46 31.47
C LEU A 493 -28.00 -0.58 32.21
N PRO A 494 -26.82 -0.98 31.69
CA PRO A 494 -26.31 -0.64 30.36
C PRO A 494 -27.20 -1.18 29.24
N ARG A 495 -27.24 -0.47 28.10
CA ARG A 495 -28.06 -0.83 26.94
C ARG A 495 -27.75 -2.25 26.49
N GLN A 496 -28.79 -3.01 26.14
CA GLN A 496 -28.67 -4.38 25.64
C GLN A 496 -29.15 -4.46 24.20
N PHE A 497 -28.64 -5.40 23.41
CA PHE A 497 -29.15 -5.62 22.04
C PHE A 497 -30.60 -6.14 22.10
N LEU A 498 -31.45 -5.67 21.18
CA LEU A 498 -32.84 -6.15 21.05
C LEU A 498 -32.89 -7.65 20.73
N THR A 499 -32.00 -8.10 19.84
CA THR A 499 -31.87 -9.50 19.41
C THR A 499 -30.42 -9.81 19.03
N ALA A 500 -30.06 -11.10 18.91
CA ALA A 500 -28.77 -11.48 18.33
C ALA A 500 -28.60 -10.93 16.90
N SER A 501 -29.65 -10.99 16.08
CA SER A 501 -29.65 -10.40 14.73
C SER A 501 -29.48 -8.88 14.70
N SER A 502 -29.81 -8.17 15.78
CA SER A 502 -29.57 -6.73 15.91
C SER A 502 -28.07 -6.44 16.02
N LYS A 503 -27.30 -7.31 16.67
CA LYS A 503 -25.84 -7.21 16.71
C LYS A 503 -25.24 -7.39 15.32
N ASP A 504 -25.65 -8.45 14.60
CA ASP A 504 -25.17 -8.72 13.24
C ASP A 504 -25.53 -7.58 12.27
N SER A 505 -26.72 -6.98 12.44
CA SER A 505 -27.16 -5.84 11.64
C SER A 505 -26.36 -4.59 11.93
N LEU A 506 -26.05 -4.31 13.21
CA LEU A 506 -25.19 -3.19 13.58
C LEU A 506 -23.78 -3.36 12.99
N GLU A 507 -23.20 -4.55 13.14
CA GLU A 507 -21.87 -4.87 12.59
C GLU A 507 -21.84 -4.63 11.08
N LYS A 508 -22.84 -5.16 10.35
CA LYS A 508 -22.94 -5.00 8.90
C LYS A 508 -23.09 -3.53 8.51
N ASP A 509 -23.97 -2.78 9.16
CA ASP A 509 -24.24 -1.39 8.81
C ASP A 509 -23.02 -0.51 9.11
N MET A 510 -22.38 -0.69 10.27
CA MET A 510 -21.11 -0.01 10.59
C MET A 510 -19.99 -0.35 9.61
N MET A 511 -19.90 -1.60 9.12
CA MET A 511 -18.94 -1.96 8.08
C MET A 511 -19.24 -1.29 6.74
N ASP A 512 -20.52 -1.13 6.39
CA ASP A 512 -20.93 -0.42 5.16
C ASP A 512 -20.59 1.08 5.25
N ASP A 513 -20.79 1.70 6.42
CA ASP A 513 -20.40 3.09 6.69
C ASP A 513 -18.87 3.24 6.66
N LEU A 514 -18.14 2.36 7.36
CA LEU A 514 -16.68 2.37 7.38
C LEU A 514 -16.11 2.31 5.97
N LEU A 515 -16.66 1.44 5.12
CA LEU A 515 -16.25 1.30 3.72
C LEU A 515 -16.61 2.51 2.85
N HIS A 516 -17.73 3.19 3.15
CA HIS A 516 -18.11 4.42 2.48
C HIS A 516 -17.13 5.56 2.81
N TYR A 517 -16.81 5.78 4.09
CA TYR A 517 -15.84 6.80 4.48
C TYR A 517 -14.41 6.44 4.04
N ALA A 518 -14.06 5.16 4.04
CA ALA A 518 -12.80 4.67 3.45
C ALA A 518 -12.71 4.99 1.95
N ALA A 519 -13.81 4.89 1.20
CA ALA A 519 -13.83 5.27 -0.21
C ALA A 519 -13.45 6.74 -0.42
N MET A 520 -14.03 7.65 0.37
CA MET A 520 -13.76 9.09 0.28
C MET A 520 -12.37 9.48 0.78
N GLU A 521 -11.86 8.75 1.77
CA GLU A 521 -10.56 9.02 2.38
C GLU A 521 -9.41 8.44 1.55
N LEU A 522 -9.50 7.17 1.17
CA LEU A 522 -8.42 6.38 0.57
C LEU A 522 -8.50 6.29 -0.96
N ALA A 523 -9.40 7.05 -1.60
CA ALA A 523 -9.59 7.01 -3.05
C ALA A 523 -8.26 7.08 -3.80
N PHE A 524 -8.10 6.16 -4.76
CA PHE A 524 -6.97 6.05 -5.70
C PHE A 524 -5.66 5.52 -5.11
N GLU A 525 -5.58 5.21 -3.82
CA GLU A 525 -4.32 4.86 -3.15
C GLU A 525 -3.89 3.40 -3.33
N GLY A 526 -4.65 2.59 -4.07
CA GLY A 526 -4.31 1.19 -4.36
C GLY A 526 -4.86 0.20 -3.34
N ASN A 527 -5.96 0.52 -2.66
CA ASN A 527 -6.53 -0.30 -1.58
C ASN A 527 -7.98 -0.74 -1.87
N ARG A 528 -8.66 -0.11 -2.83
CA ARG A 528 -10.11 -0.26 -2.95
C ARG A 528 -10.57 -1.67 -3.32
N TRP A 529 -9.97 -2.27 -4.34
CA TRP A 529 -10.30 -3.63 -4.75
C TRP A 529 -10.01 -4.66 -3.64
N PRO A 530 -8.83 -4.65 -2.99
CA PRO A 530 -8.57 -5.47 -1.79
C PRO A 530 -9.69 -5.40 -0.74
N ASP A 531 -10.15 -4.20 -0.37
CA ASP A 531 -11.22 -4.02 0.61
C ASP A 531 -12.55 -4.62 0.17
N LEU A 532 -12.97 -4.32 -1.06
CA LEU A 532 -14.20 -4.85 -1.63
C LEU A 532 -14.17 -6.38 -1.70
N LEU A 533 -13.05 -6.95 -2.17
CA LEU A 533 -12.88 -8.40 -2.28
C LEU A 533 -12.92 -9.08 -0.92
N ARG A 534 -12.20 -8.55 0.08
CA ARG A 534 -12.14 -9.12 1.43
C ARG A 534 -13.51 -9.18 2.08
N ILE A 535 -14.27 -8.08 2.00
CA ILE A 535 -15.63 -8.00 2.53
C ILE A 535 -16.56 -8.94 1.77
N ALA A 536 -16.45 -9.02 0.44
CA ALA A 536 -17.25 -9.90 -0.39
C ALA A 536 -17.02 -11.38 -0.05
N LEU A 537 -15.75 -11.81 0.04
CA LEU A 537 -15.38 -13.18 0.43
C LEU A 537 -15.91 -13.54 1.81
N ARG A 538 -15.83 -12.62 2.79
CA ARG A 538 -16.40 -12.83 4.12
C ARG A 538 -17.92 -12.98 4.07
N ARG A 539 -18.62 -12.05 3.41
CA ARG A 539 -20.08 -12.07 3.27
C ARG A 539 -20.53 -13.35 2.60
N GLU A 540 -19.87 -13.75 1.53
CA GLU A 540 -20.17 -15.00 0.81
C GLU A 540 -19.99 -16.24 1.70
N LYS A 541 -18.92 -16.27 2.51
CA LYS A 541 -18.69 -17.34 3.49
C LYS A 541 -19.76 -17.37 4.61
N GLN A 542 -20.22 -16.21 5.07
CA GLN A 542 -21.24 -16.09 6.11
C GLN A 542 -22.64 -16.45 5.59
N LYS A 543 -22.98 -15.97 4.40
CA LYS A 543 -24.26 -16.21 3.73
C LYS A 543 -24.05 -16.25 2.21
N PRO A 544 -24.19 -17.43 1.58
CA PRO A 544 -24.06 -17.57 0.13
C PRO A 544 -24.94 -16.59 -0.64
N GLY A 545 -24.39 -16.00 -1.69
CA GLY A 545 -24.98 -14.95 -2.53
C GLY A 545 -24.84 -13.53 -1.99
N SER A 546 -24.55 -13.34 -0.70
CA SER A 546 -24.47 -11.98 -0.13
C SER A 546 -23.19 -11.23 -0.50
N GLY A 547 -22.09 -11.93 -0.75
CA GLY A 547 -20.86 -11.33 -1.29
C GLY A 547 -21.03 -10.96 -2.76
N VAL A 548 -21.71 -11.80 -3.53
CA VAL A 548 -22.10 -11.53 -4.92
C VAL A 548 -22.94 -10.25 -5.01
N THR A 549 -24.04 -10.16 -4.27
CA THR A 549 -24.90 -8.96 -4.27
C THR A 549 -24.10 -7.71 -3.94
N PHE A 550 -23.24 -7.78 -2.92
CA PHE A 550 -22.42 -6.66 -2.50
C PHE A 550 -21.46 -6.17 -3.61
N LEU A 551 -20.71 -7.05 -4.26
CA LEU A 551 -19.80 -6.63 -5.35
C LEU A 551 -20.56 -6.11 -6.57
N GLN A 552 -21.66 -6.76 -6.94
CA GLN A 552 -22.50 -6.32 -8.05
C GLN A 552 -23.05 -4.91 -7.83
N GLU A 553 -23.49 -4.59 -6.61
CA GLU A 553 -24.00 -3.28 -6.24
C GLU A 553 -22.90 -2.22 -6.25
N ARG A 554 -21.75 -2.50 -5.61
CA ARG A 554 -20.63 -1.54 -5.50
C ARG A 554 -20.01 -1.25 -6.87
N ILE A 555 -19.58 -2.27 -7.61
CA ILE A 555 -18.93 -2.07 -8.91
C ILE A 555 -19.92 -1.57 -9.96
N GLY A 556 -21.17 -2.04 -9.94
CA GLY A 556 -22.20 -1.57 -10.86
C GLY A 556 -22.56 -0.09 -10.68
N ALA A 557 -22.39 0.47 -9.48
CA ALA A 557 -22.74 1.86 -9.17
C ALA A 557 -21.95 2.87 -10.01
N LYS A 558 -20.65 2.63 -10.27
CA LYS A 558 -19.83 3.57 -11.05
C LYS A 558 -20.33 3.76 -12.47
N PHE A 559 -20.77 2.68 -13.12
CA PHE A 559 -21.31 2.71 -14.48
C PHE A 559 -22.70 3.33 -14.53
N LYS A 560 -23.54 3.10 -13.53
CA LYS A 560 -24.85 3.76 -13.42
C LYS A 560 -24.68 5.28 -13.28
N ALA A 561 -23.75 5.72 -12.42
CA ALA A 561 -23.45 7.13 -12.21
C ALA A 561 -22.89 7.81 -13.48
N SER A 562 -22.18 7.06 -14.33
CA SER A 562 -21.66 7.56 -15.61
C SER A 562 -22.66 7.45 -16.78
N GLY A 563 -23.93 7.09 -16.52
CA GLY A 563 -24.97 6.93 -17.55
C GLY A 563 -24.86 5.66 -18.39
N ARG A 564 -24.02 4.69 -17.99
CA ARG A 564 -23.77 3.42 -18.67
C ARG A 564 -24.37 2.23 -17.91
N ALA A 565 -25.67 2.31 -17.62
CA ALA A 565 -26.37 1.23 -16.92
C ALA A 565 -26.31 -0.12 -17.67
N ASP A 566 -26.15 -0.09 -18.99
CA ASP A 566 -25.88 -1.25 -19.85
C ASP A 566 -24.58 -1.97 -19.44
N LEU A 567 -23.49 -1.22 -19.30
CA LEU A 567 -22.20 -1.77 -18.85
C LEU A 567 -22.29 -2.25 -17.40
N GLY A 568 -22.98 -1.48 -16.54
CA GLY A 568 -23.22 -1.88 -15.17
C GLY A 568 -23.88 -3.26 -15.08
N ALA A 569 -24.92 -3.51 -15.87
CA ALA A 569 -25.59 -4.81 -15.90
C ALA A 569 -24.68 -5.95 -16.43
N MET A 570 -23.86 -5.68 -17.45
CA MET A 570 -22.89 -6.64 -17.99
C MET A 570 -21.85 -7.03 -16.94
N VAL A 571 -21.24 -6.04 -16.28
CA VAL A 571 -20.23 -6.26 -15.23
C VAL A 571 -20.84 -7.00 -14.04
N SER A 572 -22.02 -6.57 -13.56
CA SER A 572 -22.74 -7.28 -12.49
C SER A 572 -23.00 -8.74 -12.87
N SER A 573 -23.42 -9.02 -14.11
CA SER A 573 -23.64 -10.41 -14.56
C SER A 573 -22.36 -11.26 -14.51
N ARG A 574 -21.18 -10.68 -14.76
CA ARG A 574 -19.91 -11.42 -14.64
C ARG A 574 -19.53 -11.67 -13.19
N LEU A 575 -19.71 -10.67 -12.32
CA LEU A 575 -19.43 -10.77 -10.89
C LEU A 575 -20.37 -11.75 -10.15
N ALA A 576 -21.40 -12.27 -10.82
CA ALA A 576 -22.26 -13.33 -10.30
C ALA A 576 -21.53 -14.66 -10.03
N ASP A 577 -20.42 -14.92 -10.75
CA ASP A 577 -19.54 -16.06 -10.49
C ASP A 577 -18.30 -15.60 -9.71
N PRO A 578 -18.11 -16.05 -8.45
CA PRO A 578 -16.95 -15.71 -7.64
C PRO A 578 -15.59 -16.04 -8.27
N LYS A 579 -15.53 -16.92 -9.27
CA LYS A 579 -14.29 -17.17 -10.03
C LYS A 579 -13.82 -15.92 -10.78
N ASN A 580 -14.75 -15.06 -11.21
CA ASN A 580 -14.44 -13.83 -11.91
C ASN A 580 -13.97 -12.70 -10.97
N TRP A 581 -13.98 -12.92 -9.65
CA TRP A 581 -13.40 -11.97 -8.69
C TRP A 581 -11.87 -12.02 -8.73
N PHE A 582 -11.28 -13.06 -9.31
CA PHE A 582 -9.84 -13.19 -9.48
C PHE A 582 -9.47 -13.11 -10.97
N LEU A 583 -8.30 -12.53 -11.24
CA LEU A 583 -7.70 -12.54 -12.55
C LEU A 583 -7.23 -13.95 -12.92
N PRO A 584 -7.29 -14.33 -14.21
CA PRO A 584 -6.72 -15.59 -14.65
C PRO A 584 -5.19 -15.55 -14.46
N PHE A 585 -4.65 -16.55 -13.75
CA PHE A 585 -3.19 -16.72 -13.67
C PHE A 585 -2.66 -17.28 -15.00
N ASN A 586 -2.17 -16.40 -15.87
CA ASN A 586 -1.50 -16.78 -17.12
C ASN A 586 0.00 -16.51 -17.04
N TRP A 587 0.81 -17.49 -17.44
CA TRP A 587 2.27 -17.36 -17.54
C TRP A 587 2.78 -17.55 -18.98
N ASP A 588 1.94 -18.04 -19.88
CA ASP A 588 2.34 -18.37 -21.25
C ASP A 588 2.35 -17.17 -22.17
#